data_AF-A0A8E0NA34-F1
#
_entry.id   AF-A0A8E0NA34-F1
#
_cell.length_a   1.000
_cell.length_b   1.000
_cell.length_c   1.000
_cell.angle_alpha   90.00
_cell.angle_beta   90.00
_cell.angle_gamma   90.00
#
_symmetry.space_group_name_H-M   'P 1'
#
loop_
_entity.id
_entity.type
_entity.pdbx_description
1 polymer ?
#
loop_
_entity_poly.entity_id
_entity_poly.type
_entity_poly.pdbx_seq_one_letter_code
_entity_poly.pdbx_strand_id
1 'polypeptide(L)'
;MRLALIAGMAALVALPAHARQDAAVGDETISLILPVVEGARAAPDCGGLYGLAGRAQCMTAPLTEIGALAELYVGALSQTGWRTSGGGPNQVLFQRVRSSGGCDILEMITFYDVELAEEALATAPGYLGFALHTGGDCLPIPAEGETPPQ
;
A
#
# COMPACT_ATOMS: atom_id res chain seq x y z
N MET A 1 -37.46 -63.85 -26.77
CA MET A 1 -36.53 -63.37 -25.73
C MET A 1 -35.36 -62.68 -26.42
N ARG A 2 -35.29 -61.36 -26.30
CA ARG A 2 -34.21 -60.51 -26.82
C ARG A 2 -33.43 -60.02 -25.62
N LEU A 3 -32.14 -60.33 -25.54
CA LEU A 3 -31.11 -59.52 -24.87
C LEU A 3 -29.75 -60.21 -25.05
N ALA A 4 -28.84 -59.56 -25.78
CA ALA A 4 -27.41 -59.83 -25.74
C ALA A 4 -26.68 -58.48 -25.78
N LEU A 5 -25.91 -58.24 -24.72
CA LEU A 5 -24.99 -57.13 -24.48
C LEU A 5 -23.84 -57.11 -25.48
N ILE A 6 -23.40 -55.93 -25.93
CA ILE A 6 -21.97 -55.62 -26.19
C ILE A 6 -21.67 -54.15 -25.83
N ALA A 7 -20.51 -53.98 -25.18
CA ALA A 7 -19.93 -52.81 -24.55
C ALA A 7 -19.48 -51.68 -25.50
N GLY A 8 -19.26 -50.50 -24.92
CA GLY A 8 -18.54 -49.39 -25.55
C GLY A 8 -18.08 -48.34 -24.52
N MET A 9 -16.87 -48.51 -24.01
CA MET A 9 -16.11 -47.45 -23.29
C MET A 9 -15.75 -46.33 -24.26
N ALA A 10 -15.90 -45.06 -23.85
CA ALA A 10 -15.05 -43.97 -24.34
C ALA A 10 -15.06 -42.74 -23.42
N ALA A 11 -13.96 -42.62 -22.67
CA ALA A 11 -13.24 -41.42 -22.26
C ALA A 11 -13.99 -40.16 -21.77
N LEU A 12 -13.95 -39.98 -20.45
CA LEU A 12 -13.95 -38.66 -19.80
C LEU A 12 -12.74 -37.87 -20.28
N VAL A 13 -12.94 -36.79 -21.04
CA VAL A 13 -11.88 -35.81 -21.32
C VAL A 13 -11.90 -34.78 -20.21
N ALA A 14 -11.04 -34.99 -19.20
CA ALA A 14 -10.71 -33.99 -18.21
C ALA A 14 -9.94 -32.85 -18.90
N LEU A 15 -10.53 -31.65 -18.94
CA LEU A 15 -9.80 -30.44 -19.30
C LEU A 15 -8.79 -30.12 -18.18
N PRO A 16 -7.55 -29.74 -18.49
CA PRO A 16 -6.60 -29.35 -17.48
C PRO A 16 -7.11 -28.06 -16.83
N ALA A 17 -7.20 -28.08 -15.51
CA ALA A 17 -7.28 -26.88 -14.72
C ALA A 17 -6.10 -25.99 -15.13
N HIS A 18 -6.38 -24.85 -15.74
CA HIS A 18 -5.42 -23.76 -15.74
C HIS A 18 -5.29 -23.37 -14.27
N ALA A 19 -4.30 -23.96 -13.60
CA ALA A 19 -3.76 -23.41 -12.37
C ALA A 19 -3.41 -21.97 -12.72
N ARG A 20 -4.30 -21.05 -12.34
CA ARG A 20 -3.98 -19.65 -12.20
C ARG A 20 -2.80 -19.68 -11.26
N GLN A 21 -1.60 -19.51 -11.81
CA GLN A 21 -0.45 -19.14 -11.02
C GLN A 21 -0.87 -17.78 -10.47
N ASP A 22 -1.45 -17.79 -9.27
CA ASP A 22 -1.37 -16.65 -8.39
C ASP A 22 0.12 -16.34 -8.35
N ALA A 23 0.50 -15.31 -9.09
CA ALA A 23 1.80 -14.71 -8.93
C ALA A 23 1.89 -14.45 -7.43
N ALA A 24 2.73 -15.23 -6.75
CA ALA A 24 3.11 -14.95 -5.40
C ALA A 24 3.58 -13.49 -5.43
N VAL A 25 2.76 -12.60 -4.88
CA VAL A 25 3.20 -11.27 -4.52
C VAL A 25 4.32 -11.55 -3.54
N GLY A 26 5.55 -11.39 -4.03
CA GLY A 26 6.73 -11.65 -3.24
C GLY A 26 6.60 -10.91 -1.94
N ASP A 27 6.68 -11.65 -0.85
CA ASP A 27 7.01 -11.15 0.47
C ASP A 27 8.48 -10.67 0.44
N GLU A 28 8.79 -9.74 -0.46
CA GLU A 28 9.97 -8.92 -0.30
C GLU A 28 9.58 -7.87 0.73
N THR A 29 10.16 -7.98 1.92
CA THR A 29 10.33 -6.83 2.80
C THR A 29 11.24 -5.85 2.06
N ILE A 30 10.69 -5.09 1.11
CA ILE A 30 11.43 -4.07 0.37
C ILE A 30 11.82 -3.02 1.41
N SER A 31 13.13 -2.90 1.66
CA SER A 31 13.66 -1.92 2.60
C SER A 31 13.46 -0.53 2.02
N LEU A 32 12.34 0.10 2.36
CA LEU A 32 12.08 1.50 2.08
C LEU A 32 13.04 2.34 2.94
N ILE A 33 13.84 3.17 2.29
CA ILE A 33 14.67 4.15 2.97
C ILE A 33 13.89 5.47 2.98
N LEU A 34 13.18 5.72 4.08
CA LEU A 34 12.51 6.99 4.30
C LEU A 34 13.51 8.10 4.63
N PRO A 35 13.29 9.33 4.14
CA PRO A 35 14.07 10.48 4.55
C PRO A 35 13.88 10.73 6.05
N VAL A 36 14.95 11.13 6.73
CA VAL A 36 14.86 11.57 8.13
C VAL A 36 14.26 12.98 8.15
N VAL A 37 13.13 13.15 8.83
CA VAL A 37 12.49 14.45 9.04
C VAL A 37 12.37 14.72 10.54
N GLU A 38 12.44 16.00 10.92
CA GLU A 38 12.30 16.42 12.31
C GLU A 38 10.91 16.04 12.86
N GLY A 39 10.85 15.67 14.14
CA GLY A 39 9.60 15.24 14.80
C GLY A 39 9.15 13.81 14.50
N ALA A 40 9.73 13.15 13.49
CA ALA A 40 9.43 11.74 13.22
C ALA A 40 10.03 10.81 14.29
N ARG A 41 9.20 9.95 14.87
CA ARG A 41 9.66 8.84 15.70
C ARG A 41 9.27 7.52 15.05
N ALA A 42 10.19 6.56 14.97
CA ALA A 42 9.87 5.23 14.47
C ALA A 42 8.85 4.52 15.40
N ALA A 43 7.82 3.93 14.81
CA ALA A 43 6.83 3.10 15.48
C ALA A 43 6.79 1.72 14.82
N PRO A 44 7.74 0.82 15.14
CA PRO A 44 7.92 -0.44 14.40
C PRO A 44 6.72 -1.41 14.48
N ASP A 45 5.86 -1.25 15.47
CA ASP A 45 4.61 -2.00 15.65
C ASP A 45 3.38 -1.29 15.04
N CYS A 46 3.54 -0.08 14.51
CA CYS A 46 2.46 0.77 14.01
C CYS A 46 1.34 0.99 15.05
N GLY A 47 1.68 0.99 16.35
CA GLY A 47 0.70 1.06 17.43
C GLY A 47 -0.14 -0.20 17.63
N GLY A 48 0.23 -1.32 17.00
CA GLY A 48 -0.57 -2.55 17.00
C GLY A 48 -1.83 -2.46 16.12
N LEU A 49 -1.98 -1.40 15.34
CA LEU A 49 -3.19 -1.09 14.58
C LEU A 49 -3.17 -1.74 13.19
N TYR A 50 -4.34 -2.21 12.75
CA TYR A 50 -4.59 -2.75 11.40
C TYR A 50 -3.63 -3.86 10.96
N GLY A 51 -2.95 -4.48 11.94
CA GLY A 51 -1.89 -5.46 11.78
C GLY A 51 -0.63 -4.94 11.10
N LEU A 52 -0.42 -3.64 10.88
CA LEU A 52 0.61 -3.12 9.95
C LEU A 52 2.07 -3.40 10.35
N ALA A 53 2.32 -3.90 11.56
CA ALA A 53 3.63 -4.35 12.02
C ALA A 53 4.30 -5.29 10.99
N GLY A 54 5.52 -4.91 10.57
CA GLY A 54 6.31 -5.66 9.59
C GLY A 54 5.85 -5.54 8.14
N ARG A 55 4.70 -4.91 7.86
CA ARG A 55 4.17 -4.69 6.50
C ARG A 55 4.28 -3.25 6.04
N ALA A 56 4.36 -2.31 6.98
CA ALA A 56 4.65 -0.91 6.72
C ALA A 56 5.79 -0.46 7.63
N GLN A 57 6.58 0.49 7.14
CA GLN A 57 7.44 1.29 8.00
C GLN A 57 6.58 2.40 8.58
N CYS A 58 6.37 2.44 9.91
CA CYS A 58 5.52 3.45 10.53
C CYS A 58 6.32 4.50 11.29
N MET A 59 5.88 5.74 11.17
CA MET A 59 6.35 6.88 11.95
C MET A 59 5.20 7.40 12.82
N THR A 60 5.51 7.93 13.99
CA THR A 60 4.52 8.47 14.93
C THR A 60 4.90 9.87 15.40
N ALA A 61 3.86 10.63 15.72
CA ALA A 61 3.87 11.93 16.39
C ALA A 61 2.56 12.08 17.18
N PRO A 62 2.42 13.07 18.07
CA PRO A 62 1.12 13.42 18.63
C PRO A 62 0.07 13.62 17.52
N LEU A 63 -1.18 13.22 17.77
CA LEU A 63 -2.27 13.28 16.79
C LEU A 63 -2.51 14.71 16.30
N THR A 64 -2.29 15.71 17.15
CA THR A 64 -2.35 17.14 16.79
C THR A 64 -1.24 17.60 15.85
N GLU A 65 -0.15 16.83 15.73
CA GLU A 65 1.04 17.15 14.93
C GLU A 65 1.19 16.25 13.70
N ILE A 66 0.41 15.16 13.60
CA ILE A 66 0.60 14.15 12.57
C ILE A 66 0.43 14.68 11.14
N GLY A 67 -0.45 15.67 10.94
CA GLY A 67 -0.63 16.35 9.66
C GLY A 67 0.61 17.14 9.25
N ALA A 68 1.22 17.87 10.19
CA ALA A 68 2.47 18.60 9.92
C ALA A 68 3.62 17.62 9.60
N LEU A 69 3.67 16.47 10.28
CA LEU A 69 4.63 15.42 9.97
C LEU A 69 4.41 14.86 8.54
N ALA A 70 3.16 14.67 8.11
CA ALA A 70 2.84 14.19 6.77
C ALA A 70 3.37 15.17 5.69
N GLU A 71 3.17 16.47 5.88
CA GLU A 71 3.66 17.50 4.95
C GLU A 71 5.20 17.53 4.88
N LEU A 72 5.90 17.33 6.00
CA LEU A 72 7.36 17.19 6.00
C LEU A 72 7.82 16.00 5.16
N TYR A 73 7.12 14.87 5.24
CA TYR A 73 7.41 13.71 4.40
C TYR A 73 7.10 13.96 2.92
N VAL A 74 5.98 14.61 2.59
CA VAL A 74 5.67 15.00 1.20
C VAL A 74 6.80 15.85 0.61
N GLY A 75 7.24 16.88 1.34
CA GLY A 75 8.33 17.75 0.91
C GLY A 75 9.68 17.03 0.79
N ALA A 76 10.01 16.16 1.75
CA ALA A 76 11.26 15.42 1.74
C ALA A 76 11.31 14.36 0.63
N LEU A 77 10.22 13.60 0.43
CA LEU A 77 10.12 12.60 -0.64
C LEU A 77 10.20 13.25 -2.02
N SER A 78 9.56 14.41 -2.20
CA SER A 78 9.61 15.16 -3.46
C SER A 78 11.03 15.55 -3.86
N GLN A 79 11.89 15.87 -2.89
CA GLN A 79 13.32 16.17 -3.13
C GLN A 79 14.14 14.94 -3.53
N THR A 80 13.61 13.73 -3.36
CA THR A 80 14.28 12.45 -3.69
C THR A 80 13.72 11.79 -4.96
N GLY A 81 13.00 12.55 -5.77
CA GLY A 81 12.49 12.11 -7.08
C GLY A 81 11.15 11.38 -7.03
N TRP A 82 10.53 11.27 -5.86
CA TRP A 82 9.12 10.86 -5.75
C TRP A 82 8.21 12.01 -6.19
N ARG A 83 7.07 11.69 -6.78
CA ARG A 83 6.03 12.65 -7.17
C ARG A 83 4.69 12.17 -6.68
N THR A 84 3.86 13.06 -6.14
CA THR A 84 2.48 12.68 -5.80
C THR A 84 1.71 12.29 -7.06
N SER A 85 0.96 11.20 -6.97
CA SER A 85 0.18 10.62 -8.07
C SER A 85 -1.31 10.49 -7.75
N GLY A 86 -1.74 10.98 -6.58
CA GLY A 86 -3.12 10.92 -6.11
C GLY A 86 -3.18 10.49 -4.64
N GLY A 87 -4.34 9.96 -4.24
CA GLY A 87 -4.58 9.50 -2.88
C GLY A 87 -6.03 9.69 -2.44
N GLY A 88 -6.26 9.48 -1.15
CA GLY A 88 -7.54 9.67 -0.49
C GLY A 88 -7.46 10.71 0.63
N PRO A 89 -8.54 10.90 1.41
CA PRO A 89 -8.58 11.91 2.48
C PRO A 89 -7.47 11.77 3.54
N ASN A 90 -7.00 10.54 3.76
CA ASN A 90 -5.97 10.20 4.75
C ASN A 90 -4.79 9.46 4.11
N GLN A 91 -4.62 9.56 2.78
CA GLN A 91 -3.65 8.78 2.02
C GLN A 91 -3.03 9.63 0.93
N VAL A 92 -1.72 9.54 0.77
CA VAL A 92 -0.98 10.10 -0.38
C VAL A 92 -0.28 8.96 -1.10
N LEU A 93 -0.49 8.87 -2.40
CA LEU A 93 0.28 7.99 -3.27
C LEU A 93 1.39 8.79 -3.95
N PHE A 94 2.59 8.26 -3.89
CA PHE A 94 3.75 8.76 -4.60
C PHE A 94 4.16 7.76 -5.67
N GLN A 95 4.73 8.25 -6.76
CA GLN A 95 5.35 7.43 -7.78
C GLN A 95 6.75 7.92 -8.14
N ARG A 96 7.62 6.98 -8.52
CA ARG A 96 8.96 7.28 -9.03
C ARG A 96 9.27 6.40 -10.23
N VAL A 97 9.62 7.04 -11.35
CA VAL A 97 9.97 6.34 -12.59
C VAL A 97 11.28 5.59 -12.40
N ARG A 98 11.30 4.32 -12.81
CA ARG A 98 12.51 3.49 -12.77
C ARG A 98 13.30 3.66 -14.06
N SER A 99 14.63 3.56 -13.98
CA SER A 99 15.50 3.58 -15.16
C SER A 99 15.24 2.44 -16.14
N SER A 100 14.76 1.29 -15.64
CA SER A 100 14.34 0.14 -16.44
C SER A 100 12.96 0.28 -17.11
N GLY A 101 12.29 1.42 -16.91
CA GLY A 101 10.86 1.58 -17.19
C GLY A 101 9.96 1.12 -16.05
N GLY A 102 8.71 1.57 -16.10
CA GLY A 102 7.71 1.43 -15.03
C GLY A 102 7.92 2.42 -13.87
N CYS A 103 7.08 2.29 -12.85
CA CYS A 103 7.16 3.09 -11.62
C CYS A 103 7.21 2.20 -10.37
N ASP A 104 7.89 2.71 -9.36
CA ASP A 104 7.62 2.33 -7.97
C ASP A 104 6.48 3.22 -7.45
N ILE A 105 5.61 2.65 -6.63
CA ILE A 105 4.53 3.35 -5.92
C ILE A 105 4.83 3.27 -4.42
N LEU A 106 4.88 4.42 -3.77
CA LEU A 106 4.98 4.53 -2.32
C LEU A 106 3.65 5.07 -1.80
N GLU A 107 3.00 4.31 -0.93
CA GLU A 107 1.82 4.76 -0.20
C GLU A 107 2.25 5.35 1.15
N MET A 108 1.73 6.53 1.48
CA MET A 108 1.73 7.08 2.83
C MET A 108 0.29 7.19 3.31
N ILE A 109 -0.06 6.52 4.39
CA ILE A 109 -1.40 6.56 4.97
C ILE A 109 -1.35 7.05 6.41
N THR A 110 -2.24 7.96 6.77
CA THR A 110 -2.40 8.48 8.13
C THR A 110 -3.51 7.72 8.86
N PHE A 111 -3.27 7.30 10.09
CA PHE A 111 -4.25 6.63 10.94
C PHE A 111 -3.93 6.83 12.43
N TYR A 112 -4.88 6.48 13.29
CA TYR A 112 -4.76 6.58 14.75
C TYR A 112 -5.78 5.64 15.43
N ASP A 113 -5.59 5.42 16.73
CA ASP A 113 -6.55 4.71 17.57
C ASP A 113 -7.67 5.69 17.98
N VAL A 114 -8.88 5.44 17.49
CA VAL A 114 -10.03 6.32 17.72
C VAL A 114 -10.49 6.31 19.18
N GLU A 115 -10.42 5.15 19.85
CA GLU A 115 -10.85 5.03 21.25
C GLU A 115 -9.88 5.83 22.14
N LEU A 116 -8.58 5.69 21.88
CA LEU A 116 -7.55 6.45 22.60
C LEU A 116 -7.62 7.96 22.29
N ALA A 117 -7.97 8.34 21.07
CA ALA A 117 -8.11 9.74 20.68
C ALA A 117 -9.28 10.43 21.37
N GLU A 118 -10.39 9.73 21.63
CA GLU A 118 -11.53 10.24 22.39
C GLU A 118 -11.14 10.58 23.84
N GLU A 119 -10.25 9.78 24.44
CA GLU A 119 -9.82 9.97 25.83
C GLU A 119 -8.69 11.01 25.99
N ALA A 120 -7.79 11.08 25.01
CA ALA A 120 -6.50 11.77 25.18
C ALA A 120 -6.04 12.54 23.94
N LEU A 121 -6.94 13.16 23.17
CA LEU A 121 -6.68 13.75 21.84
C LEU A 121 -5.35 14.50 21.69
N ALA A 122 -5.01 15.41 22.62
CA ALA A 122 -3.79 16.23 22.52
C ALA A 122 -2.48 15.41 22.62
N THR A 123 -2.55 14.21 23.20
CA THR A 123 -1.39 13.34 23.45
C THR A 123 -1.52 11.97 22.80
N ALA A 124 -2.69 11.64 22.25
CA ALA A 124 -2.92 10.40 21.53
C ALA A 124 -1.93 10.32 20.35
N PRO A 125 -1.33 9.16 20.08
CA PRO A 125 -0.42 9.00 18.96
C PRO A 125 -1.19 8.97 17.64
N GLY A 126 -0.74 9.78 16.68
CA GLY A 126 -1.02 9.59 15.27
C GLY A 126 0.10 8.77 14.62
N TYR A 127 -0.21 8.10 13.52
CA TYR A 127 0.73 7.29 12.76
C TYR A 127 0.69 7.63 11.27
N LEU A 128 1.87 7.61 10.64
CA LEU A 128 2.06 7.55 9.20
C LEU A 128 2.60 6.15 8.87
N GLY A 129 1.84 5.36 8.12
CA GLY A 129 2.31 4.09 7.57
C GLY A 129 2.83 4.28 6.15
N PHE A 130 4.00 3.71 5.86
CA PHE A 130 4.62 3.73 4.55
C PHE A 130 4.76 2.33 3.96
N ALA A 131 4.22 2.11 2.76
CA ALA A 131 4.29 0.84 2.04
C ALA A 131 4.79 1.06 0.60
N LEU A 132 5.78 0.26 0.18
CA LEU A 132 6.41 0.36 -1.14
C LEU A 132 5.95 -0.79 -2.02
N HIS A 133 5.44 -0.46 -3.20
CA HIS A 133 5.05 -1.40 -4.24
C HIS A 133 5.89 -1.15 -5.49
N THR A 134 6.62 -2.17 -5.97
CA THR A 134 7.54 -2.01 -7.11
C THR A 134 7.03 -2.71 -8.36
N GLY A 135 7.39 -2.18 -9.54
CA GLY A 135 7.26 -2.92 -10.80
C GLY A 135 5.90 -2.82 -11.50
N GLY A 136 5.14 -1.76 -11.23
CA GLY A 136 3.89 -1.45 -11.94
C GLY A 136 4.08 -0.40 -13.05
N ASP A 137 3.01 -0.17 -13.81
CA ASP A 137 2.91 0.99 -14.69
C ASP A 137 2.81 2.28 -13.87
N CYS A 138 3.29 3.39 -14.43
CA CYS A 138 3.13 4.69 -13.81
C CYS A 138 1.67 5.12 -13.84
N LEU A 139 1.17 5.64 -12.71
CA LEU A 139 -0.18 6.18 -12.68
C LEU A 139 -0.22 7.49 -13.47
N PRO A 140 -1.32 7.76 -14.20
CA PRO A 140 -1.53 9.05 -14.81
C PRO A 140 -1.58 10.11 -13.71
N ILE A 141 -0.75 11.15 -13.84
CA ILE A 141 -0.77 12.28 -12.91
C ILE A 141 -1.93 13.19 -13.36
N PRO A 142 -2.92 13.47 -12.49
CA PRO A 142 -3.99 14.41 -12.82
C PRO A 142 -3.42 15.76 -13.20
N ALA A 143 -3.96 16.38 -14.25
CA ALA A 143 -3.56 17.74 -14.60
C ALA A 143 -3.99 18.72 -13.50
N GLU A 144 -3.15 19.70 -13.18
CA GLU A 144 -3.50 20.78 -12.24
C GLU A 144 -4.79 21.46 -12.70
N GLY A 145 -5.83 21.42 -11.86
CA GLY A 145 -7.14 22.03 -12.13
C GLY A 145 -8.28 21.04 -12.39
N GLU A 146 -8.02 19.74 -12.46
CA GLU A 146 -9.08 18.74 -12.55
C GLU A 146 -9.61 18.43 -11.13
N THR A 147 -10.78 18.97 -10.78
CA THR A 147 -11.49 18.56 -9.56
C THR A 147 -11.82 17.07 -9.64
N PRO A 148 -11.42 16.24 -8.66
CA PRO A 148 -11.79 14.82 -8.64
C PRO A 148 -13.31 14.65 -8.67
N PRO A 149 -13.84 13.64 -9.37
CA PRO A 149 -15.26 13.31 -9.27
C PRO A 149 -15.60 12.97 -7.81
N GLN A 150 -16.66 13.60 -7.30
CA GLN A 150 -17.21 13.39 -5.95
C GLN A 150 -17.87 12.02 -5.82
#